data_AF-A0A533SYK0-F1
#
_entry.id   AF-A0A533SYK0-F1
#
_cell.length_a   1.000
_cell.length_b   1.000
_cell.length_c   1.000
_cell.angle_alpha   90.00
_cell.angle_beta   90.00
_cell.angle_gamma   90.00
#
_symmetry.space_group_name_H-M   'P 1'
#
loop_
_entity.id
_entity.type
_entity.pdbx_description
1 polymer ?
#
loop_
_entity_poly.entity_id
_entity_poly.type
_entity_poly.pdbx_seq_one_letter_code
_entity_poly.pdbx_strand_id
1 'polypeptide(L)'
;MGLKGRVMAFAAVFALVSAPALAFDSKGCFECHSKVEKLSVMGKHGSVGCDKCHGGLDAHLKDQSAQARPTTDMSWQACGACHKEQMESFLKTSYHRPGRDEKSQLTGRSPNPAWDKLMMGNGFTKEHSTTRSHSWMLVDQLLVDRAFGGRFQPKDGWEYLADEAGKGAW
;
A
#
# COMPACT_ATOMS: atom_id res chain seq x y z
N MET A 1 40.55 12.30 62.87
CA MET A 1 39.86 12.47 61.57
C MET A 1 39.16 11.17 61.20
N GLY A 2 37.83 11.13 61.23
CA GLY A 2 37.02 9.94 60.90
C GLY A 2 36.21 10.17 59.63
N LEU A 3 36.41 9.33 58.61
CA LEU A 3 35.79 9.41 57.31
C LEU A 3 34.39 8.75 57.36
N LYS A 4 33.31 9.55 57.32
CA LYS A 4 31.94 9.04 57.20
C LYS A 4 31.57 8.89 55.73
N GLY A 5 31.56 7.65 55.23
CA GLY A 5 31.09 7.31 53.88
C GLY A 5 29.58 7.53 53.73
N ARG A 6 29.18 8.34 52.76
CA ARG A 6 27.79 8.47 52.29
C ARG A 6 27.57 7.46 51.17
N VAL A 7 26.73 6.47 51.41
CA VAL A 7 26.23 5.56 50.38
C VAL A 7 25.13 6.29 49.61
N MET A 8 25.35 6.58 48.32
CA MET A 8 24.28 7.02 47.43
C MET A 8 23.49 5.78 46.97
N ALA A 9 22.21 5.73 47.32
CA ALA A 9 21.28 4.77 46.76
C ALA A 9 20.84 5.24 45.36
N PHE A 10 21.25 4.51 44.32
CA PHE A 10 20.70 4.66 42.97
C PHE A 10 19.35 3.92 42.91
N ALA A 11 18.25 4.67 42.82
CA ALA A 11 16.94 4.09 42.50
C ALA A 11 16.89 3.80 41.00
N ALA A 12 16.88 2.52 40.63
CA ALA A 12 16.63 2.09 39.26
C ALA A 12 15.15 2.27 38.93
N VAL A 13 14.85 3.22 38.05
CA VAL A 13 13.51 3.35 37.43
C VAL A 13 13.40 2.25 36.38
N PHE A 14 12.72 1.16 36.72
CA PHE A 14 12.30 0.17 35.74
C PHE A 14 11.20 0.78 34.88
N ALA A 15 11.50 1.02 33.60
CA ALA A 15 10.49 1.29 32.60
C ALA A 15 9.57 0.08 32.49
N LEU A 16 8.28 0.27 32.79
CA LEU A 16 7.23 -0.69 32.51
C LEU A 16 7.15 -0.89 31.00
N VAL A 17 7.73 -1.97 30.50
CA VAL A 17 7.47 -2.48 29.16
C VAL A 17 6.01 -2.89 29.14
N SER A 18 5.18 -2.11 28.43
CA SER A 18 3.76 -2.44 28.24
C SER A 18 3.63 -3.81 27.58
N ALA A 19 2.84 -4.69 28.18
CA ALA A 19 2.49 -5.97 27.59
C ALA A 19 1.86 -5.76 26.19
N PRO A 20 2.10 -6.67 25.22
CA PRO A 20 1.43 -6.60 23.94
C PRO A 20 -0.08 -6.61 24.16
N ALA A 21 -0.79 -5.70 23.50
CA ALA A 21 -2.25 -5.63 23.53
C ALA A 21 -2.85 -7.01 23.29
N LEU A 22 -3.86 -7.37 24.08
CA LEU A 22 -4.60 -8.63 23.97
C LEU A 22 -4.90 -8.92 22.49
N ALA A 23 -4.55 -10.13 22.05
CA ALA A 23 -4.94 -10.62 20.75
C ALA A 23 -6.45 -10.45 20.59
N PHE A 24 -6.89 -9.81 19.51
CA PHE A 24 -8.29 -9.65 19.18
C PHE A 24 -8.99 -11.02 19.16
N ASP A 25 -10.14 -11.14 19.83
CA ASP A 25 -10.89 -12.40 19.85
C ASP A 25 -11.74 -12.56 18.59
N SER A 26 -11.21 -13.30 17.63
CA SER A 26 -11.87 -13.58 16.35
C SER A 26 -13.00 -14.61 16.44
N LYS A 27 -13.22 -15.27 17.59
CA LYS A 27 -14.19 -16.39 17.70
C LYS A 27 -15.61 -15.96 17.33
N GLY A 28 -16.06 -14.81 17.83
CA GLY A 28 -17.39 -14.29 17.52
C GLY A 28 -17.59 -13.99 16.03
N CYS A 29 -16.52 -13.64 15.31
CA CYS A 29 -16.59 -13.41 13.87
C CYS A 29 -16.80 -14.72 13.09
N PHE A 30 -16.22 -15.83 13.57
CA PHE A 30 -16.24 -17.11 12.88
C PHE A 30 -17.58 -17.83 12.94
N GLU A 31 -18.46 -17.47 13.88
CA GLU A 31 -19.84 -17.98 13.95
C GLU A 31 -20.63 -17.72 12.65
N CYS A 32 -20.39 -16.58 11.99
CA CYS A 32 -20.98 -16.24 10.69
C CYS A 32 -20.01 -16.43 9.51
N HIS A 33 -18.69 -16.30 9.73
CA HIS A 33 -17.68 -16.33 8.66
C HIS A 33 -16.85 -17.62 8.62
N SER A 34 -17.51 -18.79 8.62
CA SER A 34 -16.85 -20.11 8.62
C SER A 34 -15.86 -20.37 7.48
N LYS A 35 -16.04 -19.73 6.30
CA LYS A 35 -15.05 -19.81 5.21
C LYS A 35 -13.77 -19.05 5.55
N VAL A 36 -13.89 -17.89 6.19
CA VAL A 36 -12.75 -17.06 6.61
C VAL A 36 -12.03 -17.73 7.77
N GLU A 37 -12.76 -18.34 8.71
CA GLU A 37 -12.20 -19.17 9.79
C GLU A 37 -11.25 -20.23 9.23
N LYS A 38 -11.72 -21.05 8.28
CA LYS A 38 -10.90 -22.10 7.67
C LYS A 38 -9.62 -21.54 7.05
N LEU A 39 -9.71 -20.42 6.34
CA LEU A 39 -8.54 -19.79 5.71
C LEU A 39 -7.58 -19.15 6.73
N SER A 40 -8.11 -18.49 7.75
CA SER A 40 -7.33 -17.81 8.78
C SER A 40 -6.61 -18.80 9.69
N VAL A 41 -7.34 -19.78 10.25
CA VAL A 41 -6.81 -20.77 11.19
C VAL A 41 -5.81 -21.72 10.52
N MET A 42 -6.02 -22.09 9.25
CA MET A 42 -5.04 -22.91 8.51
C MET A 42 -3.80 -22.12 8.05
N GLY A 43 -3.88 -20.79 8.01
CA GLY A 43 -2.84 -19.92 7.46
C GLY A 43 -1.84 -19.42 8.51
N LYS A 44 -0.80 -18.73 8.03
CA LYS A 44 0.20 -18.07 8.90
C LYS A 44 -0.34 -16.80 9.60
N HIS A 45 -1.51 -16.33 9.20
CA HIS A 45 -2.20 -15.20 9.83
C HIS A 45 -3.24 -15.64 10.87
N GLY A 46 -3.24 -16.90 11.32
CA GLY A 46 -4.20 -17.38 12.33
C GLY A 46 -4.11 -16.66 13.69
N SER A 47 -3.00 -15.99 13.98
CA SER A 47 -2.81 -15.14 15.17
C SER A 47 -3.02 -13.65 14.91
N VAL A 48 -3.35 -13.25 13.68
CA VAL A 48 -3.57 -11.84 13.31
C VAL A 48 -5.04 -11.50 13.56
N GLY A 49 -5.27 -10.50 14.42
CA GLY A 49 -6.60 -10.01 14.74
C GLY A 49 -7.34 -9.40 13.55
N CYS A 50 -8.65 -9.58 13.47
CA CYS A 50 -9.47 -9.01 12.38
C CYS A 50 -9.44 -7.47 12.39
N ASP A 51 -9.27 -6.86 13.57
CA ASP A 51 -9.12 -5.42 13.79
C ASP A 51 -7.92 -4.79 13.06
N LYS A 52 -6.93 -5.60 12.65
CA LYS A 52 -5.77 -5.10 11.91
C LYS A 52 -6.09 -4.64 10.50
N CYS A 53 -7.17 -5.18 9.91
CA CYS A 53 -7.61 -4.82 8.57
C CYS A 53 -9.07 -4.36 8.53
N HIS A 54 -9.89 -4.67 9.54
CA HIS A 54 -11.32 -4.35 9.54
C HIS A 54 -11.69 -3.34 10.61
N GLY A 55 -12.45 -2.31 10.22
CA GLY A 55 -12.99 -1.29 11.11
C GLY A 55 -14.52 -1.37 11.24
N GLY A 56 -15.07 -0.73 12.27
CA GLY A 56 -16.52 -0.72 12.51
C GLY A 56 -17.11 -2.05 12.99
N LEU A 57 -16.28 -2.94 13.54
CA LEU A 57 -16.68 -4.30 13.94
C LEU A 57 -17.80 -4.32 14.99
N ASP A 58 -17.76 -3.45 15.99
CA ASP A 58 -18.80 -3.38 17.03
C ASP A 58 -20.18 -2.98 16.47
N ALA A 59 -20.20 -2.12 15.46
CA ALA A 59 -21.44 -1.74 14.79
C ALA A 59 -21.96 -2.92 13.97
N HIS A 60 -21.07 -3.62 13.25
CA HIS A 60 -21.43 -4.80 12.46
C HIS A 60 -21.98 -5.96 13.30
N LEU A 61 -21.43 -6.18 14.51
CA LEU A 61 -21.92 -7.21 15.42
C LEU A 61 -23.34 -6.92 15.92
N LYS A 62 -23.73 -5.63 16.00
CA LYS A 62 -25.07 -5.21 16.42
C LYS A 62 -26.05 -5.13 15.25
N ASP A 63 -25.55 -4.80 14.06
CA ASP A 63 -26.33 -4.69 12.83
C ASP A 63 -25.56 -5.28 11.64
N GLN A 64 -26.14 -6.30 11.02
CA GLN A 64 -25.53 -7.02 9.89
C GLN A 64 -25.99 -6.47 8.53
N SER A 65 -26.62 -5.29 8.52
CA SER A 65 -27.06 -4.59 7.32
C SER A 65 -25.89 -4.08 6.46
N ALA A 66 -26.22 -3.66 5.24
CA ALA A 66 -25.25 -3.02 4.35
C ALA A 66 -24.71 -1.70 4.92
N GLN A 67 -25.48 -1.03 5.78
CA GLN A 67 -25.13 0.25 6.40
C GLN A 67 -24.08 0.08 7.49
N ALA A 68 -24.11 -1.04 8.21
CA ALA A 68 -23.14 -1.41 9.24
C ALA A 68 -22.06 -2.37 8.72
N ARG A 69 -21.85 -2.41 7.41
CA ARG A 69 -20.78 -3.21 6.78
C ARG A 69 -19.41 -2.77 7.32
N PRO A 70 -18.56 -3.70 7.80
CA PRO A 70 -17.21 -3.38 8.23
C PRO A 70 -16.41 -2.73 7.09
N THR A 71 -15.59 -1.75 7.45
CA THR A 71 -14.57 -1.26 6.51
C THR A 71 -13.46 -2.30 6.38
N THR A 72 -12.79 -2.31 5.22
CA THR A 72 -11.58 -3.11 5.02
C THR A 72 -10.48 -2.18 4.55
N ASP A 73 -9.37 -2.15 5.28
CA ASP A 73 -8.17 -1.42 4.89
C ASP A 73 -7.46 -2.18 3.78
N MET A 74 -7.41 -1.57 2.60
CA MET A 74 -6.74 -2.08 1.40
C MET A 74 -5.44 -1.33 1.11
N SER A 75 -4.97 -0.51 2.06
CA SER A 75 -3.70 0.21 1.94
C SER A 75 -2.52 -0.74 2.03
N TRP A 76 -1.36 -0.31 1.51
CA TRP A 76 -0.11 -1.04 1.67
C TRP A 76 0.30 -1.13 3.15
N GLN A 77 -0.05 -0.10 3.93
CA GLN A 77 0.25 0.04 5.34
C GLN A 77 -0.43 -1.03 6.20
N ALA A 78 -1.60 -1.53 5.80
CA ALA A 78 -2.30 -2.63 6.48
C ALA A 78 -1.38 -3.86 6.62
N CYS A 79 -0.65 -4.21 5.56
CA CYS A 79 0.35 -5.28 5.57
C CYS A 79 1.69 -4.79 6.14
N GLY A 80 2.09 -3.56 5.79
CA GLY A 80 3.36 -2.94 6.15
C GLY A 80 3.58 -2.75 7.64
N ALA A 81 2.51 -2.72 8.45
CA ALA A 81 2.60 -2.67 9.91
C ALA A 81 3.41 -3.86 10.49
N CYS A 82 3.33 -5.04 9.87
CA CYS A 82 4.08 -6.24 10.24
C CYS A 82 5.14 -6.63 9.20
N HIS A 83 4.98 -6.21 7.94
CA HIS A 83 5.83 -6.56 6.80
C HIS A 83 6.49 -5.34 6.16
N LYS A 84 7.17 -4.55 6.99
CA LYS A 84 7.75 -3.26 6.60
C LYS A 84 8.74 -3.40 5.44
N GLU A 85 9.66 -4.35 5.51
CA GLU A 85 10.70 -4.54 4.48
C GLU A 85 10.09 -4.93 3.13
N GLN A 86 9.06 -5.78 3.12
CA GLN A 86 8.35 -6.19 1.91
C GLN A 86 7.60 -5.00 1.31
N MET A 87 6.95 -4.18 2.13
CA MET A 87 6.27 -2.96 1.68
C MET A 87 7.26 -1.94 1.10
N GLU A 88 8.35 -1.63 1.81
CA GLU A 88 9.33 -0.63 1.39
C GLU A 88 10.06 -1.06 0.11
N SER A 89 10.43 -2.34 0.00
CA SER A 89 11.03 -2.87 -1.24
C SER A 89 10.07 -2.84 -2.43
N PHE A 90 8.77 -3.10 -2.21
CA PHE A 90 7.75 -3.00 -3.25
C PHE A 90 7.52 -1.55 -3.72
N LEU A 91 7.46 -0.59 -2.80
CA LEU A 91 7.17 0.82 -3.12
C LEU A 91 8.36 1.55 -3.75
N LYS A 92 9.58 1.02 -3.62
CA LYS A 92 10.79 1.63 -4.15
C LYS A 92 10.75 1.79 -5.70
N THR A 93 10.80 3.04 -6.16
CA THR A 93 10.92 3.36 -7.59
C THR A 93 12.30 2.96 -8.13
N SER A 94 12.33 2.33 -9.31
CA SER A 94 13.55 2.03 -10.03
C SER A 94 13.75 2.99 -11.19
N TYR A 95 14.74 3.87 -11.09
CA TYR A 95 14.95 4.96 -12.06
C TYR A 95 15.63 4.53 -13.37
N HIS A 96 16.09 3.28 -13.49
CA HIS A 96 16.63 2.76 -14.77
C HIS A 96 15.55 2.61 -15.85
N ARG A 97 14.26 2.66 -15.48
CA ARG A 97 13.11 2.72 -16.39
C ARG A 97 12.33 3.99 -16.09
N PRO A 98 12.57 5.08 -16.83
CA PRO A 98 11.89 6.35 -16.59
C PRO A 98 10.40 6.24 -16.86
N GLY A 99 9.60 7.09 -16.21
CA GLY A 99 8.19 7.23 -16.52
C GLY A 99 7.97 7.98 -17.84
N ARG A 100 6.85 7.67 -18.50
CA ARG A 100 6.45 8.26 -19.80
C ARG A 100 7.49 8.16 -20.92
N ASP A 101 8.25 7.08 -20.95
CA ASP A 101 9.17 6.77 -22.04
C ASP A 101 8.40 6.09 -23.21
N GLU A 102 8.01 6.89 -24.19
CA GLU A 102 7.15 6.49 -25.30
C GLU A 102 7.78 5.40 -26.19
N LYS A 103 7.06 4.29 -26.41
CA LYS A 103 7.59 3.20 -27.25
C LYS A 103 7.74 3.57 -28.71
N SER A 104 7.04 4.61 -29.17
CA SER A 104 7.11 5.11 -30.55
C SER A 104 8.28 6.05 -30.85
N GLN A 105 9.13 6.34 -29.86
CA GLN A 105 10.40 7.03 -30.10
C GLN A 105 11.30 6.27 -31.08
N LEU A 106 12.23 6.99 -31.74
CA LEU A 106 13.16 6.41 -32.71
C LEU A 106 13.97 5.23 -32.16
N THR A 107 14.35 5.31 -30.88
CA THR A 107 15.08 4.26 -30.15
C THR A 107 14.17 3.33 -29.34
N GLY A 108 12.86 3.53 -29.44
CA GLY A 108 11.85 2.78 -28.71
C GLY A 108 11.60 1.40 -29.32
N ARG A 109 10.83 0.58 -28.59
CA ARG A 109 10.50 -0.79 -29.03
C ARG A 109 9.57 -0.83 -30.26
N SER A 110 8.90 0.28 -30.56
CA SER A 110 7.89 0.36 -31.61
C SER A 110 8.06 1.66 -32.39
N PRO A 111 9.21 1.90 -33.05
CA PRO A 111 9.58 3.22 -33.53
C PRO A 111 8.67 3.73 -34.63
N ASN A 112 8.44 5.05 -34.63
CA ASN A 112 7.77 5.73 -35.72
C ASN A 112 8.66 5.82 -36.98
N PRO A 113 8.06 5.83 -38.19
CA PRO A 113 6.62 5.94 -38.48
C PRO A 113 5.86 4.60 -38.53
N ALA A 114 6.52 3.45 -38.26
CA ALA A 114 5.89 2.15 -38.42
C ALA A 114 4.73 1.95 -37.44
N TRP A 115 4.92 2.32 -36.18
CA TRP A 115 3.90 2.15 -35.14
C TRP A 115 2.62 2.93 -35.42
N ASP A 116 2.70 4.25 -35.63
CA ASP A 116 1.50 5.07 -35.87
C ASP A 116 0.75 4.66 -37.14
N LYS A 117 1.48 4.21 -38.17
CA LYS A 117 0.86 3.69 -39.40
C LYS A 117 0.15 2.36 -39.17
N LEU A 118 0.79 1.42 -38.47
CA LEU A 118 0.24 0.08 -38.21
C LEU A 118 -0.91 0.10 -37.21
N MET A 119 -0.86 1.01 -36.24
CA MET A 119 -1.86 1.15 -35.17
C MET A 119 -2.87 2.26 -35.46
N MET A 120 -2.90 2.80 -36.68
CA MET A 120 -3.78 3.90 -37.06
C MET A 120 -5.25 3.57 -36.73
N GLY A 121 -5.89 4.47 -36.00
CA GLY A 121 -7.27 4.29 -35.50
C GLY A 121 -7.37 3.64 -34.12
N ASN A 122 -6.27 3.12 -33.55
CA ASN A 122 -6.23 2.61 -32.18
C ASN A 122 -5.76 3.69 -31.19
N GLY A 123 -6.32 3.72 -29.98
CA GLY A 123 -5.95 4.66 -28.92
C GLY A 123 -4.48 4.59 -28.49
N PHE A 124 -3.79 3.48 -28.75
CA PHE A 124 -2.36 3.33 -28.51
C PHE A 124 -1.47 4.25 -29.35
N THR A 125 -2.03 4.91 -30.37
CA THR A 125 -1.35 6.00 -31.11
C THR A 125 -1.38 7.34 -30.38
N LYS A 126 -2.13 7.46 -29.27
CA LYS A 126 -2.11 8.67 -28.42
C LYS A 126 -0.92 8.65 -27.47
N GLU A 127 -0.71 7.53 -26.80
CA GLU A 127 0.45 7.29 -25.94
C GLU A 127 0.55 5.78 -25.67
N HIS A 128 1.75 5.22 -25.79
CA HIS A 128 2.08 3.87 -25.39
C HIS A 128 3.49 3.78 -24.80
N SER A 129 3.66 4.40 -23.63
CA SER A 129 4.92 4.35 -22.88
C SER A 129 5.33 2.96 -22.39
N THR A 130 6.64 2.77 -22.18
CA THR A 130 7.22 1.60 -21.54
C THR A 130 6.76 1.49 -20.08
N THR A 131 6.88 0.30 -19.51
CA THR A 131 6.48 0.05 -18.13
C THR A 131 7.54 0.52 -17.14
N ARG A 132 7.10 1.12 -16.04
CA ARG A 132 7.94 1.46 -14.88
C ARG A 132 7.57 0.66 -13.63
N SER A 133 8.11 1.01 -12.47
CA SER A 133 7.86 0.33 -11.19
C SER A 133 6.38 0.15 -10.88
N HIS A 134 6.01 -1.00 -10.33
CA HIS A 134 4.63 -1.38 -10.00
C HIS A 134 3.89 -0.36 -9.12
N SER A 135 4.60 0.33 -8.25
CA SER A 135 4.06 1.35 -7.35
C SER A 135 3.35 2.51 -8.08
N TRP A 136 3.58 2.67 -9.39
CA TRP A 136 2.96 3.68 -10.24
C TRP A 136 1.81 3.20 -11.11
N MET A 137 1.47 1.90 -11.10
CA MET A 137 0.56 1.31 -12.10
C MET A 137 -0.81 2.00 -12.17
N LEU A 138 -1.38 2.38 -11.01
CA LEU A 138 -2.70 3.02 -10.96
C LEU A 138 -2.60 4.46 -11.45
N VAL A 139 -1.58 5.19 -11.00
CA VAL A 139 -1.34 6.58 -11.41
C VAL A 139 -1.11 6.63 -12.92
N ASP A 140 -0.25 5.79 -13.47
CA ASP A 140 0.02 5.76 -14.92
C ASP A 140 -1.22 5.39 -15.73
N GLN A 141 -2.05 4.46 -15.25
CA GLN A 141 -3.31 4.13 -15.91
C GLN A 141 -4.28 5.31 -15.93
N LEU A 142 -4.29 6.14 -14.88
CA LEU A 142 -5.13 7.33 -14.81
C LEU A 142 -4.62 8.47 -15.71
N LEU A 143 -3.30 8.62 -15.78
CA LEU A 143 -2.65 9.76 -16.44
C LEU A 143 -2.37 9.57 -17.93
N VAL A 144 -2.26 8.32 -18.40
CA VAL A 144 -1.91 8.03 -19.79
C VAL A 144 -2.95 8.60 -20.76
N ASP A 145 -2.48 9.27 -21.81
CA ASP A 145 -3.31 10.12 -22.69
C ASP A 145 -4.40 9.33 -23.42
N ARG A 146 -4.20 8.02 -23.59
CA ARG A 146 -5.17 7.10 -24.21
C ARG A 146 -6.30 6.64 -23.29
N ALA A 147 -6.25 6.92 -21.98
CA ALA A 147 -7.19 6.34 -21.01
C ALA A 147 -8.40 7.22 -20.76
N PHE A 148 -8.22 8.37 -20.11
CA PHE A 148 -9.32 9.20 -19.61
C PHE A 148 -9.41 10.57 -20.29
N GLY A 149 -8.86 10.70 -21.50
CA GLY A 149 -8.90 11.94 -22.28
C GLY A 149 -8.26 13.12 -21.55
N GLY A 150 -7.22 12.87 -20.75
CA GLY A 150 -6.55 13.88 -19.94
C GLY A 150 -7.33 14.39 -18.72
N ARG A 151 -8.44 13.75 -18.33
CA ARG A 151 -9.27 14.16 -17.18
C ARG A 151 -8.49 14.16 -15.85
N PHE A 152 -7.63 13.16 -15.65
CA PHE A 152 -6.78 13.08 -14.48
C PHE A 152 -5.40 13.61 -14.85
N GLN A 153 -4.90 14.55 -14.04
CA GLN A 153 -3.59 15.14 -14.17
C GLN A 153 -2.92 15.16 -12.79
N PRO A 154 -1.58 15.07 -12.71
CA PRO A 154 -0.87 15.27 -11.46
C PRO A 154 -1.11 16.70 -10.96
N LYS A 155 -1.17 16.88 -9.63
CA LYS A 155 -1.37 18.20 -9.01
C LYS A 155 -0.23 19.17 -9.35
N ASP A 156 1.01 18.68 -9.27
CA ASP A 156 2.22 19.46 -9.50
C ASP A 156 2.81 19.21 -10.92
N GLY A 157 1.94 18.88 -11.88
CA GLY A 157 2.33 18.66 -13.26
C GLY A 157 3.38 17.56 -13.42
N TRP A 158 4.48 17.85 -14.11
CA TRP A 158 5.50 16.85 -14.45
C TRP A 158 6.40 16.42 -13.29
N GLU A 159 6.32 17.07 -12.13
CA GLU A 159 7.15 16.77 -10.96
C GLU A 159 6.91 15.35 -10.41
N TYR A 160 5.72 14.78 -10.64
CA TYR A 160 5.37 13.41 -10.22
C TYR A 160 6.29 12.32 -10.79
N LEU A 161 7.06 12.60 -11.86
CA LEU A 161 8.04 11.67 -12.40
C LEU A 161 9.26 11.50 -11.50
N ALA A 162 9.57 12.52 -10.69
CA ALA A 162 10.69 12.53 -9.74
C ALA A 162 10.27 12.14 -8.31
N ASP A 163 8.97 12.00 -8.06
CA ASP A 163 8.44 11.71 -6.73
C ASP A 163 8.70 10.28 -6.25
N GLU A 164 8.53 10.09 -4.94
CA GLU A 164 8.50 8.78 -4.31
C GLU A 164 7.09 8.19 -4.39
N ALA A 165 7.01 6.95 -4.89
CA ALA A 165 5.74 6.24 -4.97
C ALA A 165 5.21 5.88 -3.58
N GLY A 166 3.89 5.72 -3.46
CA GLY A 166 3.25 5.33 -2.19
C GLY A 166 2.97 6.47 -1.23
N LYS A 167 3.44 7.69 -1.51
CA LYS A 167 2.78 8.91 -1.02
C LYS A 167 1.43 8.99 -1.72
N GLY A 168 0.35 9.28 -1.00
CA GLY A 168 -0.98 9.38 -1.59
C GLY A 168 -0.88 10.31 -2.80
N ALA A 169 -1.20 9.81 -4.00
CA ALA A 169 -1.07 10.55 -5.26
C ALA A 169 -2.19 11.61 -5.45
N TRP A 170 -2.69 12.10 -4.32
CA TRP A 170 -3.75 13.08 -4.15
C TRP A 170 -3.33 14.00 -3.03
#